data_AF-A0A7W7IME5-F1
#
_entry.id   AF-A0A7W7IME5-F1
#
_cell.length_a   1.000
_cell.length_b   1.000
_cell.length_c   1.000
_cell.angle_alpha   90.00
_cell.angle_beta   90.00
_cell.angle_gamma   90.00
#
_symmetry.space_group_name_H-M   'P 1'
#
loop_
_entity.id
_entity.type
_entity.pdbx_description
1 polymer ?
#
loop_
_entity_poly.entity_id
_entity_poly.type
_entity_poly.pdbx_seq_one_letter_code
_entity_poly.pdbx_strand_id
1 'polypeptide(L)'
;MSRLTLAAAAAALIACAAPAVAQDVAPAAPAVAAAPAMSPEETAFEAKGQAFDAESRQMGVELQAVMEDASLDAATKKTRTDAIITRYEPRFEAFAGELESFLRAMAAVPERAAQKDQILAAAEAAPAQLRAVPAQIRASIDQALAAPAAPAAPN
;
A
#
# COMPACT_ATOMS: atom_id res chain seq x y z
N MET A 1 23.78 24.38 6.64
CA MET A 1 23.56 25.84 6.53
C MET A 1 23.52 26.16 5.05
N SER A 2 22.38 26.67 4.56
CA SER A 2 22.27 27.97 3.88
C SER A 2 23.00 28.03 2.53
N ARG A 3 22.47 28.50 1.40
CA ARG A 3 21.23 29.15 0.96
C ARG A 3 21.70 29.86 -0.32
N LEU A 4 20.87 29.92 -1.37
CA LEU A 4 20.82 31.06 -2.31
C LEU A 4 22.10 31.22 -3.18
N THR A 5 22.12 31.58 -4.45
CA THR A 5 21.25 32.39 -5.29
C THR A 5 21.94 32.53 -6.65
N LEU A 6 21.13 32.89 -7.66
CA LEU A 6 21.46 33.75 -8.80
C LEU A 6 22.53 33.23 -9.80
N ALA A 7 22.15 32.88 -11.03
CA ALA A 7 21.72 33.75 -12.14
C ALA A 7 22.88 34.13 -13.08
N ALA A 8 22.64 33.92 -14.38
CA ALA A 8 23.21 34.57 -15.59
C ALA A 8 23.41 33.49 -16.67
N ALA A 9 23.01 33.64 -17.92
CA ALA A 9 22.95 34.88 -18.69
C ALA A 9 21.84 34.84 -19.75
N ALA A 10 21.11 35.95 -19.82
CA ALA A 10 20.42 36.41 -21.02
C ALA A 10 21.33 37.42 -21.73
N ALA A 11 21.48 37.30 -23.07
CA ALA A 11 21.93 38.30 -24.05
C ALA A 11 22.33 37.55 -25.34
N ALA A 12 22.06 37.94 -26.57
CA ALA A 12 21.50 39.15 -27.13
C ALA A 12 20.91 38.88 -28.54
N LEU A 13 19.96 39.72 -28.94
CA LEU A 13 19.40 39.92 -30.27
C LEU A 13 20.51 40.28 -31.30
N ILE A 14 20.38 40.08 -32.61
CA ILE A 14 19.76 41.04 -33.56
C ILE A 14 19.74 40.43 -34.99
N ALA A 15 18.71 40.84 -35.73
CA ALA A 15 18.26 40.51 -37.09
C ALA A 15 19.28 40.60 -38.25
N CYS A 16 19.01 39.79 -39.28
CA CYS A 16 19.33 40.10 -40.68
C CYS A 16 18.19 39.60 -41.60
N ALA A 17 18.00 40.31 -42.72
CA ALA A 17 16.80 40.38 -43.56
C ALA A 17 16.45 39.14 -44.42
N ALA A 18 15.17 39.09 -44.83
CA ALA A 18 14.46 38.13 -45.70
C ALA A 18 15.19 37.80 -47.04
N PRO A 19 14.90 36.69 -47.79
CA PRO A 19 13.55 36.19 -48.11
C PRO A 19 13.35 34.65 -48.28
N ALA A 20 12.10 34.29 -48.61
CA ALA A 20 11.66 33.09 -49.34
C ALA A 20 11.33 31.80 -48.55
N VAL A 21 10.02 31.55 -48.46
CA VAL A 21 9.29 30.26 -48.53
C VAL A 21 9.99 28.98 -48.05
N ALA A 22 9.62 28.55 -46.85
CA ALA A 22 9.17 27.18 -46.56
C ALA A 22 8.57 27.17 -45.14
N GLN A 23 7.25 27.25 -45.04
CA GLN A 23 6.57 26.86 -43.80
C GLN A 23 6.59 25.32 -43.74
N ASP A 24 7.74 24.74 -43.40
CA ASP A 24 7.72 23.41 -42.80
C ASP A 24 7.24 23.60 -41.37
N VAL A 25 5.92 23.55 -41.21
CA VAL A 25 5.28 23.48 -39.91
C VAL A 25 5.80 22.19 -39.30
N ALA A 26 6.78 22.31 -38.41
CA ALA A 26 7.19 21.19 -37.56
C ALA A 26 5.90 20.59 -36.98
N PRO A 27 5.63 19.30 -37.22
CA PRO A 27 4.39 18.68 -36.75
C PRO A 27 4.34 18.90 -35.24
N ALA A 28 3.25 19.51 -34.77
CA ALA A 28 3.00 19.65 -33.36
C ALA A 28 3.17 18.26 -32.73
N ALA A 29 4.18 18.11 -31.87
CA ALA A 29 4.37 16.88 -31.13
C ALA A 29 3.03 16.55 -30.46
N PRO A 30 2.51 15.31 -30.63
CA PRO A 30 1.24 14.94 -30.02
C PRO A 30 1.32 15.30 -28.54
N ALA A 31 0.38 16.12 -28.08
CA ALA A 31 0.27 16.45 -26.68
C ALA A 31 0.18 15.12 -25.92
N VAL A 32 1.24 14.80 -25.17
CA VAL A 32 1.21 13.65 -24.27
C VAL A 32 0.12 13.99 -23.26
N ALA A 33 -1.01 13.29 -23.36
CA ALA A 33 -2.08 13.42 -22.39
C ALA A 33 -1.46 13.14 -21.02
N ALA A 34 -1.50 14.12 -20.13
CA ALA A 34 -1.09 13.92 -18.75
C ALA A 34 -1.88 12.74 -18.21
N ALA A 35 -1.19 11.77 -17.60
CA ALA A 35 -1.86 10.66 -16.93
C ALA A 35 -2.92 11.24 -15.97
N PRO A 36 -4.14 10.67 -15.95
CA PRO A 36 -5.18 11.16 -15.06
C PRO A 36 -4.65 11.14 -13.62
N ALA A 37 -4.69 12.29 -12.96
CA ALA A 37 -4.34 12.39 -11.55
C ALA A 37 -5.32 11.53 -10.74
N MET A 38 -4.80 10.81 -9.74
CA MET A 38 -5.64 10.10 -8.77
C MET A 38 -6.68 11.03 -8.17
N SER A 39 -7.87 10.51 -7.93
CA SER A 39 -8.89 11.30 -7.26
C SER A 39 -8.48 11.59 -5.81
N PRO A 40 -9.00 12.69 -5.20
CA PRO A 40 -8.77 12.95 -3.77
C PRO A 40 -9.20 11.79 -2.87
N GLU A 41 -10.24 11.06 -3.26
CA GLU A 41 -10.76 9.90 -2.52
C GLU A 41 -9.80 8.72 -2.59
N GLU A 42 -9.22 8.46 -3.76
CA GLU A 42 -8.20 7.43 -3.93
C GLU A 42 -6.93 7.75 -3.13
N THR A 43 -6.53 9.02 -3.11
CA THR A 43 -5.38 9.50 -2.31
C THR A 43 -5.64 9.34 -0.81
N ALA A 44 -6.84 9.69 -0.34
CA ALA A 44 -7.22 9.52 1.06
C ALA A 44 -7.26 8.04 1.47
N PHE A 45 -7.75 7.17 0.59
CA PHE A 45 -7.78 5.73 0.84
C PHE A 45 -6.38 5.12 0.83
N GLU A 46 -5.49 5.57 -0.05
CA GLU A 46 -4.08 5.16 -0.03
C GLU A 46 -3.40 5.50 1.30
N ALA A 47 -3.62 6.70 1.84
CA ALA A 47 -3.08 7.09 3.14
C ALA A 47 -3.57 6.17 4.28
N LYS A 48 -4.84 5.74 4.23
CA LYS A 48 -5.39 4.75 5.17
C LYS A 48 -4.73 3.38 5.01
N GLY A 49 -4.50 2.94 3.78
CA GLY A 49 -3.75 1.72 3.49
C GLY A 49 -2.33 1.74 4.04
N GLN A 50 -1.62 2.86 3.91
CA GLN A 50 -0.28 3.04 4.47
C GLN A 50 -0.28 3.00 6.01
N ALA A 51 -1.29 3.61 6.64
CA ALA A 51 -1.44 3.56 8.10
C ALA A 51 -1.71 2.12 8.58
N PHE A 52 -2.62 1.40 7.91
CA PHE A 52 -2.91 0.01 8.20
C PHE A 52 -1.69 -0.92 8.01
N ASP A 53 -0.89 -0.70 6.97
CA ASP A 53 0.36 -1.43 6.74
C ASP A 53 1.37 -1.20 7.87
N ALA A 54 1.54 0.05 8.29
CA ALA A 54 2.43 0.38 9.41
C ALA A 54 1.99 -0.32 10.72
N GLU A 55 0.69 -0.33 11.02
CA GLU A 55 0.14 -1.03 12.17
C GLU A 55 0.32 -2.56 12.06
N SER A 56 0.11 -3.13 10.86
CA SER A 56 0.29 -4.56 10.61
C SER A 56 1.74 -5.01 10.76
N ARG A 57 2.70 -4.17 10.30
CA ARG A 57 4.13 -4.41 10.52
C ARG A 57 4.50 -4.34 12.01
N GLN A 58 3.95 -3.38 12.73
CA GLN A 58 4.15 -3.27 14.18
C GLN A 58 3.63 -4.52 14.91
N MET A 59 2.45 -5.04 14.54
CA MET A 59 1.96 -6.32 15.06
C MET A 59 2.94 -7.46 14.77
N GLY A 60 3.47 -7.55 13.56
CA GLY A 60 4.46 -8.56 13.19
C GLY A 60 5.71 -8.52 14.07
N VAL A 61 6.24 -7.33 14.34
CA VAL A 61 7.39 -7.14 15.26
C VAL A 61 7.09 -7.61 16.67
N GLU A 62 5.90 -7.28 17.20
CA GLU A 62 5.49 -7.71 18.54
C GLU A 62 5.33 -9.23 18.65
N LEU A 63 4.74 -9.86 17.62
CA LEU A 63 4.59 -11.31 17.56
C LEU A 63 5.95 -12.01 17.48
N GLN A 64 6.84 -11.53 16.62
CA GLN A 64 8.19 -12.05 16.48
C GLN A 64 8.95 -11.95 17.82
N ALA A 65 8.89 -10.81 18.51
CA ALA A 65 9.54 -10.62 19.80
C ALA A 65 9.08 -11.66 20.84
N VAL A 66 7.78 -12.00 20.89
CA VAL A 66 7.27 -13.05 21.78
C VAL A 66 7.76 -14.45 21.36
N MET A 67 7.76 -14.72 20.05
CA MET A 67 8.15 -16.03 19.53
C MET A 67 9.65 -16.32 19.70
N GLU A 68 10.50 -15.29 19.58
CA GLU A 68 11.96 -15.39 19.74
C GLU A 68 12.43 -15.40 21.19
N ASP A 69 11.58 -14.98 22.14
CA ASP A 69 11.92 -14.98 23.56
C ASP A 69 12.11 -16.42 24.08
N ALA A 70 13.37 -16.82 24.27
CA ALA A 70 13.75 -18.15 24.75
C ALA A 70 13.40 -18.38 26.24
N SER A 71 13.06 -17.34 26.99
CA SER A 71 12.66 -17.46 28.39
C SER A 71 11.20 -17.90 28.58
N LEU A 72 10.40 -17.86 27.51
CA LEU A 72 8.98 -18.20 27.54
C LEU A 72 8.74 -19.63 27.08
N ASP A 73 7.90 -20.36 27.84
CA ASP A 73 7.34 -21.63 27.38
C ASP A 73 6.29 -21.44 26.27
N ALA A 74 5.94 -22.52 25.60
CA ALA A 74 4.99 -22.51 24.49
C ALA A 74 3.59 -22.00 24.89
N ALA A 75 3.11 -22.33 26.10
CA ALA A 75 1.80 -21.89 26.56
C ALA A 75 1.74 -20.37 26.80
N THR A 76 2.83 -19.81 27.33
CA THR A 76 3.00 -18.38 27.55
C THR A 76 3.15 -17.64 26.24
N LYS A 77 3.92 -18.17 25.28
CA LYS A 77 4.02 -17.62 23.92
C LYS A 77 2.67 -17.57 23.23
N LYS A 78 1.89 -18.66 23.29
CA LYS A 78 0.53 -18.71 22.76
C LYS A 78 -0.36 -17.63 23.38
N THR A 79 -0.41 -17.57 24.71
CA THR A 79 -1.25 -16.61 25.42
C THR A 79 -0.91 -15.15 25.06
N ARG A 80 0.39 -14.82 24.99
CA ARG A 80 0.85 -13.46 24.69
C ARG A 80 0.61 -13.08 23.23
N THR A 81 0.87 -13.99 22.30
CA THR A 81 0.61 -13.75 20.87
C THR A 81 -0.88 -13.64 20.58
N ASP A 82 -1.72 -14.48 21.18
CA ASP A 82 -3.19 -14.37 21.07
C ASP A 82 -3.69 -13.02 21.58
N ALA A 83 -3.15 -12.52 22.71
CA ALA A 83 -3.49 -11.20 23.24
C ALA A 83 -3.06 -10.05 22.30
N ILE A 84 -1.90 -10.16 21.67
CA ILE A 84 -1.45 -9.20 20.64
C ILE A 84 -2.44 -9.21 19.47
N ILE A 85 -2.76 -10.39 18.92
CA ILE A 85 -3.66 -10.52 17.76
C ILE A 85 -5.03 -9.93 18.09
N THR A 86 -5.61 -10.27 19.25
CA THR A 86 -6.91 -9.73 19.68
C THR A 86 -6.91 -8.21 19.81
N ARG A 87 -5.79 -7.60 20.19
CA ARG A 87 -5.67 -6.13 20.21
C ARG A 87 -5.71 -5.51 18.81
N TYR A 88 -5.21 -6.21 17.79
CA TYR A 88 -5.19 -5.72 16.41
C TYR A 88 -6.42 -6.11 15.59
N GLU A 89 -7.17 -7.14 15.97
CA GLU A 89 -8.38 -7.59 15.26
C GLU A 89 -9.36 -6.48 14.86
N PRO A 90 -9.72 -5.52 15.75
CA PRO A 90 -10.65 -4.46 15.38
C PRO A 90 -10.14 -3.58 14.23
N ARG A 91 -8.81 -3.44 14.05
CA ARG A 91 -8.21 -2.68 12.96
C ARG A 91 -8.35 -3.40 11.62
N PHE A 92 -8.16 -4.72 11.61
CA PHE A 92 -8.40 -5.55 10.42
C PHE A 92 -9.87 -5.48 10.00
N GLU A 93 -10.79 -5.58 10.95
CA GLU A 93 -12.23 -5.45 10.69
C GLU A 93 -12.59 -4.07 10.14
N ALA A 94 -12.09 -3.01 10.77
CA ALA A 94 -12.34 -1.64 10.34
C ALA A 94 -11.82 -1.39 8.92
N PHE A 95 -10.55 -1.73 8.65
CA PHE A 95 -9.96 -1.52 7.32
C PHE A 95 -10.65 -2.36 6.24
N ALA A 96 -11.07 -3.60 6.55
CA ALA A 96 -11.86 -4.41 5.63
C ALA A 96 -13.19 -3.73 5.27
N GLY A 97 -13.91 -3.17 6.24
CA GLY A 97 -15.14 -2.42 5.99
C GLY A 97 -14.93 -1.15 5.15
N GLU A 98 -13.83 -0.45 5.39
CA GLU A 98 -13.46 0.72 4.57
C GLU A 98 -13.10 0.33 3.14
N LEU A 99 -12.35 -0.77 2.95
CA LEU A 99 -12.01 -1.30 1.62
C LEU A 99 -13.25 -1.73 0.85
N GLU A 100 -14.18 -2.43 1.50
CA GLU A 100 -15.45 -2.80 0.87
C GLU A 100 -16.19 -1.55 0.37
N SER A 101 -16.32 -0.55 1.24
CA SER A 101 -17.04 0.68 0.95
C SER A 101 -16.38 1.45 -0.20
N PHE A 102 -15.05 1.53 -0.19
CA PHE A 102 -14.26 2.16 -1.23
C PHE A 102 -14.45 1.47 -2.59
N LEU A 103 -14.32 0.14 -2.65
CA LEU A 103 -14.49 -0.61 -3.89
C LEU A 103 -15.92 -0.51 -4.42
N ARG A 104 -16.95 -0.56 -3.56
CA ARG A 104 -18.34 -0.34 -3.99
C ARG A 104 -18.54 1.07 -4.55
N ALA A 105 -17.91 2.09 -3.96
CA ALA A 105 -17.93 3.45 -4.51
C ALA A 105 -17.25 3.52 -5.89
N MET A 106 -16.09 2.86 -6.06
CA MET A 106 -15.41 2.78 -7.35
C MET A 106 -16.26 2.09 -8.43
N ALA A 107 -17.04 1.06 -8.06
CA ALA A 107 -17.93 0.35 -8.98
C ALA A 107 -19.13 1.21 -9.44
N ALA A 108 -19.46 2.29 -8.72
CA ALA A 108 -20.51 3.23 -9.08
C ALA A 108 -20.04 4.32 -10.06
N VAL A 109 -18.73 4.46 -10.26
CA VAL A 109 -18.14 5.43 -11.18
C VAL A 109 -18.47 5.03 -12.63
N PRO A 110 -19.17 5.88 -13.42
CA PRO A 110 -19.56 5.54 -14.79
C PRO A 110 -18.40 5.14 -15.70
N GLU A 111 -17.25 5.77 -15.54
CA GLU A 111 -16.01 5.50 -16.27
C GLU A 111 -15.48 4.07 -16.03
N ARG A 112 -15.92 3.43 -14.94
CA ARG A 112 -15.56 2.05 -14.55
C ARG A 112 -16.64 1.02 -14.88
N ALA A 113 -17.66 1.37 -15.65
CA ALA A 113 -18.77 0.47 -15.97
C ALA A 113 -18.32 -0.88 -16.54
N ALA A 114 -17.28 -0.90 -17.39
CA ALA A 114 -16.72 -2.13 -17.97
C ALA A 114 -16.03 -3.05 -16.93
N GLN A 115 -15.60 -2.50 -15.80
CA GLN A 115 -14.91 -3.22 -14.72
C GLN A 115 -15.81 -3.43 -13.50
N LYS A 116 -17.06 -2.95 -13.55
CA LYS A 116 -17.97 -2.91 -12.40
C LYS A 116 -18.11 -4.27 -11.71
N ASP A 117 -18.36 -5.32 -12.48
CA ASP A 117 -18.54 -6.67 -11.93
C ASP A 117 -17.25 -7.19 -11.27
N GLN A 118 -16.08 -6.89 -11.86
CA GLN A 118 -14.79 -7.23 -11.27
C GLN A 118 -14.55 -6.47 -9.96
N ILE A 119 -14.88 -5.17 -9.93
CA ILE A 119 -14.73 -4.34 -8.73
C ILE A 119 -15.67 -4.82 -7.62
N LEU A 120 -16.92 -5.19 -7.96
CA LEU A 120 -17.87 -5.74 -6.99
C LEU A 120 -17.42 -7.10 -6.46
N ALA A 121 -16.90 -7.98 -7.32
CA ALA A 121 -16.30 -9.24 -6.87
C ALA A 121 -15.11 -9.00 -5.92
N ALA A 122 -14.27 -8.00 -6.21
CA ALA A 122 -13.18 -7.61 -5.32
C ALA A 122 -13.69 -7.02 -3.99
N ALA A 123 -14.77 -6.24 -4.03
CA ALA A 123 -15.42 -5.68 -2.84
C ALA A 123 -15.97 -6.74 -1.89
N GLU A 124 -16.28 -7.94 -2.40
CA GLU A 124 -16.68 -9.07 -1.57
C GLU A 124 -15.46 -9.87 -1.09
N ALA A 125 -14.54 -10.20 -1.99
CA ALA A 125 -13.44 -11.10 -1.71
C ALA A 125 -12.33 -10.47 -0.84
N ALA A 126 -11.87 -9.26 -1.16
CA ALA A 126 -10.70 -8.67 -0.49
C ALA A 126 -10.96 -8.34 1.00
N PRO A 127 -12.11 -7.75 1.37
CA PRO A 127 -12.45 -7.55 2.78
C PRO A 127 -12.58 -8.86 3.56
N ALA A 128 -13.16 -9.91 2.96
CA ALA A 128 -13.25 -11.22 3.59
C ALA A 128 -11.85 -11.83 3.86
N GLN A 129 -10.92 -11.68 2.91
CA GLN A 129 -9.53 -12.11 3.09
C GLN A 129 -8.85 -11.35 4.23
N LEU A 130 -9.01 -10.03 4.31
CA LEU A 130 -8.44 -9.22 5.39
C LEU A 130 -8.96 -9.65 6.77
N ARG A 131 -10.27 -9.93 6.89
CA ARG A 131 -10.88 -10.42 8.13
C ARG A 131 -10.38 -11.80 8.55
N ALA A 132 -9.93 -12.62 7.60
CA ALA A 132 -9.39 -13.94 7.90
C ALA A 132 -7.95 -13.89 8.44
N VAL A 133 -7.20 -12.81 8.20
CA VAL A 133 -5.77 -12.70 8.54
C VAL A 133 -5.49 -12.97 10.03
N PRO A 134 -6.20 -12.37 11.01
CA PRO A 134 -5.93 -12.64 12.42
C PRO A 134 -6.06 -14.13 12.79
N ALA A 135 -7.06 -14.83 12.24
CA ALA A 135 -7.25 -16.26 12.47
C ALA A 135 -6.14 -17.11 11.81
N GLN A 136 -5.70 -16.73 10.61
CA GLN A 136 -4.58 -17.38 9.92
C GLN A 136 -3.28 -17.24 10.73
N ILE A 137 -3.01 -16.05 11.28
CA ILE A 137 -1.83 -15.80 12.11
C ILE A 137 -1.85 -16.70 13.35
N ARG A 138 -2.99 -16.80 14.06
CA ARG A 138 -3.13 -17.73 15.20
C ARG A 138 -2.82 -19.16 14.81
N ALA A 139 -3.37 -19.62 13.69
CA ALA A 139 -3.11 -20.97 13.19
C ALA A 139 -1.62 -21.20 12.88
N SER A 140 -0.93 -20.22 12.27
CA SER A 140 0.51 -20.30 12.02
C SER A 140 1.34 -20.34 13.30
N ILE A 141 0.94 -19.59 14.33
CA ILE A 141 1.61 -19.64 15.64
C ILE A 141 1.40 -20.99 16.32
N ASP A 142 0.18 -21.51 16.31
CA ASP A 142 -0.13 -22.82 16.88
C ASP A 142 0.70 -23.92 16.18
N GLN A 143 0.85 -23.84 14.85
CA GLN A 143 1.73 -24.73 14.08
C GLN A 143 3.21 -24.59 14.47
N ALA A 144 3.69 -23.36 14.62
CA ALA A 144 5.09 -23.10 14.98
C ALA A 144 5.43 -23.60 16.39
N LEU A 145 4.49 -23.47 17.35
CA LEU A 145 4.67 -23.94 18.72
C LEU A 145 4.56 -25.47 18.84
N ALA A 146 3.84 -26.13 17.93
CA ALA A 146 3.74 -27.58 17.87
C ALA A 146 4.94 -28.26 17.17
N ALA A 147 5.76 -27.50 16.44
CA ALA A 147 6.93 -28.03 15.75
C ALA A 147 7.97 -28.51 16.77
N PRO A 148 8.53 -29.73 16.61
CA PRO A 148 9.60 -30.20 17.49
C PRO A 148 10.82 -29.30 17.39
N ALA A 149 11.48 -29.03 18.53
CA ALA A 149 12.74 -28.30 18.55
C ALA A 149 13.76 -29.03 17.66
N ALA A 150 14.37 -28.30 16.72
CA ALA A 150 15.37 -28.88 15.83
C ALA A 150 16.50 -29.51 16.68
N PRO A 151 16.96 -30.74 16.36
CA PRO A 151 18.06 -31.35 17.07
C PRO A 151 19.30 -30.46 16.99
N ALA A 152 19.96 -30.23 18.12
CA ALA A 152 21.20 -29.48 18.18
C ALA A 152 22.22 -30.13 17.22
N ALA A 153 22.76 -29.34 16.30
CA ALA A 153 23.82 -29.81 15.42
C ALA A 153 25.01 -30.29 16.27
N PRO A 154 25.58 -31.48 16.00
CA PRO A 154 26.77 -31.93 16.70
C PRO A 154 27.94 -31.00 16.36
N ASN A 155 28.69 -30.62 17.41
CA ASN A 155 29.88 -29.76 17.34
C ASN A 155 30.95 -30.28 16.39
#